data_AF-A0A285EYN0-F1
#
_entry.id   AF-A0A285EYN0-F1
#
_cell.length_a   1.000
_cell.length_b   1.000
_cell.length_c   1.000
_cell.angle_alpha   90.00
_cell.angle_beta   90.00
_cell.angle_gamma   90.00
#
_symmetry.space_group_name_H-M   'P 1'
#
loop_
_entity.id
_entity.type
_entity.pdbx_description
1 polymer ?
#
loop_
_entity_poly.entity_id
_entity_poly.type
_entity_poly.pdbx_seq_one_letter_code
_entity_poly.pdbx_strand_id
1 'polypeptide(L)'
;MPLSAAVLLMTAVGACSDAAGGTTTPTPSASAPPAATGTPDARAALAGRAAAAMDKAYAALYTLDQGGGKVRNVVATVGADGTWKVDVGGGALGGTADVSLVSISTGVYQCTISSATNPITPTCVKLADAGKRVPKEYDLEVQRLFRQWLSVFTDRQAAIAVTEVQPLAGAKGDCFSVDSTAASLADPVDIGIYCYSTDGVLTAARVGFGVLKVVSESTGPATVQLPGAVVAGPPMSLDAPPPVTQPVTPPSLAPSA
;
A
#
# COMPACT_ATOMS: atom_id res chain seq x y z
N MET A 1 25.11 -37.58 -35.00
CA MET A 1 26.23 -38.30 -34.35
C MET A 1 26.00 -38.28 -32.84
N PRO A 2 26.26 -39.40 -32.16
CA PRO A 2 25.43 -40.03 -31.12
C PRO A 2 25.92 -39.68 -29.69
N LEU A 3 25.23 -39.94 -28.57
CA LEU A 3 24.96 -41.20 -27.86
C LEU A 3 23.99 -40.85 -26.70
N SER A 4 22.88 -41.54 -26.43
CA SER A 4 22.73 -42.85 -25.75
C SER A 4 23.28 -42.85 -24.30
N ALA A 5 22.41 -42.81 -23.27
CA ALA A 5 21.98 -43.94 -22.40
C ALA A 5 22.42 -43.62 -20.94
N ALA A 6 21.83 -44.07 -19.83
CA ALA A 6 21.03 -45.26 -19.56
C ALA A 6 20.13 -45.05 -18.32
N VAL A 7 19.03 -45.79 -18.34
CA VAL A 7 18.07 -46.06 -17.27
C VAL A 7 18.69 -47.07 -16.28
N LEU A 8 18.43 -46.92 -14.98
CA LEU A 8 18.63 -47.98 -13.98
C LEU A 8 17.38 -48.10 -13.10
N LEU A 9 16.52 -49.05 -13.46
CA LEU A 9 15.50 -49.64 -12.60
C LEU A 9 16.18 -50.46 -11.51
N MET A 10 15.80 -50.27 -10.25
CA MET A 10 15.98 -51.28 -9.21
C MET A 10 14.62 -51.77 -8.72
N THR A 11 14.28 -52.96 -9.20
CA THR A 11 13.22 -53.82 -8.64
C THR A 11 13.85 -54.74 -7.59
N ALA A 12 13.39 -54.67 -6.35
CA ALA A 12 13.67 -55.68 -5.33
C ALA A 12 12.35 -56.32 -4.89
N VAL A 13 12.22 -57.61 -5.16
CA VAL A 13 11.16 -58.49 -4.65
C VAL A 13 11.70 -59.17 -3.40
N GLY A 14 11.00 -59.05 -2.29
CA GLY A 14 11.25 -59.76 -1.03
C GLY A 14 9.95 -60.40 -0.53
N ALA A 15 10.01 -61.69 -0.23
CA ALA A 15 8.88 -62.59 0.00
C ALA A 15 8.34 -62.59 1.45
N CYS A 16 7.08 -63.04 1.55
CA CYS A 16 6.25 -63.59 2.64
C CYS A 16 6.77 -63.66 4.09
N SER A 17 5.88 -63.38 5.06
CA SER A 17 5.38 -64.33 6.10
C SER A 17 4.50 -63.63 7.14
N ASP A 18 3.31 -64.18 7.40
CA ASP A 18 2.42 -63.88 8.52
C ASP A 18 3.04 -64.25 9.88
N ALA A 19 2.95 -63.34 10.87
CA ALA A 19 2.92 -63.69 12.29
C ALA A 19 2.28 -62.57 13.13
N ALA A 20 1.18 -62.89 13.79
CA ALA A 20 0.51 -62.05 14.78
C ALA A 20 1.40 -61.83 16.02
N GLY A 21 1.47 -60.59 16.49
CA GLY A 21 2.15 -60.24 17.75
C GLY A 21 2.02 -58.75 18.02
N GLY A 22 1.13 -58.38 18.95
CA GLY A 22 0.82 -57.00 19.25
C GLY A 22 1.97 -56.26 19.94
N THR A 23 2.26 -55.06 19.43
CA THR A 23 2.78 -53.92 20.21
C THR A 23 2.33 -52.66 19.50
N THR A 24 1.42 -51.91 20.11
CA THR A 24 0.97 -50.59 19.67
C THR A 24 2.13 -49.59 19.79
N THR A 25 2.78 -49.27 18.68
CA THR A 25 3.68 -48.12 18.58
C THR A 25 2.83 -46.84 18.57
N PRO A 26 3.11 -45.82 19.41
CA PRO A 26 2.39 -44.56 19.34
C PRO A 26 2.81 -43.86 18.04
N THR A 27 1.85 -43.69 17.13
CA THR A 27 2.01 -42.82 15.95
C THR A 27 2.37 -41.41 16.45
N PRO A 28 3.44 -40.78 15.95
CA PRO A 28 3.67 -39.36 16.21
C PRO A 28 2.45 -38.61 15.70
N SER A 29 1.71 -38.00 16.62
CA SER A 29 0.63 -37.08 16.28
C SER A 29 1.28 -35.88 15.60
N ALA A 30 1.35 -35.90 14.28
CA ALA A 30 1.68 -34.74 13.49
C ALA A 30 0.51 -33.77 13.70
N SER A 31 0.68 -32.84 14.64
CA SER A 31 -0.16 -31.66 14.73
C SER A 31 -0.08 -30.97 13.37
N ALA A 32 -1.10 -31.21 12.53
CA ALA A 32 -1.29 -30.45 11.32
C ALA A 32 -1.31 -28.96 11.73
N PRO A 33 -0.52 -28.09 11.09
CA PRO A 33 -0.62 -26.66 11.32
C PRO A 33 -2.10 -26.27 11.16
N PRO A 34 -2.67 -25.45 12.07
CA PRO A 34 -4.05 -25.03 11.95
C PRO A 34 -4.26 -24.47 10.55
N ALA A 35 -5.25 -25.01 9.83
CA ALA A 35 -5.62 -24.55 8.51
C ALA A 35 -5.91 -23.04 8.59
N ALA A 36 -5.29 -22.27 7.69
CA ALA A 36 -5.58 -20.85 7.57
C ALA A 36 -7.09 -20.65 7.39
N THR A 37 -7.71 -19.86 8.26
CA THR A 37 -9.17 -19.70 8.39
C THR A 37 -9.80 -18.82 7.30
N GLY A 38 -9.06 -18.48 6.24
CA GLY A 38 -9.62 -17.79 5.08
C GLY A 38 -10.21 -18.79 4.09
N THR A 39 -11.38 -18.50 3.53
CA THR A 39 -11.91 -19.26 2.40
C THR A 39 -10.89 -19.17 1.26
N PRO A 40 -10.32 -20.28 0.76
CA PRO A 40 -9.26 -20.25 -0.26
C PRO A 40 -9.61 -19.39 -1.48
N ASP A 41 -10.89 -19.33 -1.82
CA ASP A 41 -11.43 -18.56 -2.93
C ASP A 41 -11.32 -17.05 -2.72
N ALA A 42 -11.55 -16.53 -1.51
CA ALA A 42 -11.48 -15.09 -1.23
C ALA A 42 -10.04 -14.57 -1.35
N ARG A 43 -9.05 -15.33 -0.87
CA ARG A 43 -7.64 -14.98 -1.02
C ARG A 43 -7.22 -14.99 -2.49
N ALA A 44 -7.65 -16.00 -3.25
CA ALA A 44 -7.37 -16.08 -4.68
C ALA A 44 -8.04 -14.93 -5.46
N ALA A 45 -9.27 -14.56 -5.10
CA ALA A 45 -9.99 -13.44 -5.69
C ALA A 45 -9.28 -12.11 -5.41
N LEU A 46 -8.90 -11.82 -4.16
CA LEU A 46 -8.12 -10.63 -3.82
C LEU A 46 -6.79 -10.58 -4.58
N ALA A 47 -6.06 -11.70 -4.65
CA ALA A 47 -4.81 -11.78 -5.40
C ALA A 47 -5.02 -11.47 -6.90
N GLY A 48 -6.12 -11.95 -7.49
CA GLY A 48 -6.51 -11.63 -8.87
C GLY A 48 -6.81 -10.15 -9.07
N ARG A 49 -7.54 -9.51 -8.13
CA ARG A 49 -7.80 -8.06 -8.15
C ARG A 49 -6.52 -7.25 -8.00
N ALA A 50 -5.63 -7.66 -7.09
CA ALA A 50 -4.36 -7.00 -6.88
C ALA A 50 -3.42 -7.11 -8.09
N ALA A 51 -3.40 -8.27 -8.78
CA ALA A 51 -2.67 -8.44 -10.03
C ALA A 51 -3.21 -7.50 -11.12
N ALA A 52 -4.54 -7.45 -11.30
CA ALA A 52 -5.15 -6.50 -12.23
C ALA A 52 -4.81 -5.03 -11.88
N ALA A 53 -4.77 -4.70 -10.59
CA ALA A 53 -4.39 -3.37 -10.09
C ALA A 53 -2.95 -2.99 -10.43
N MET A 54 -2.01 -3.95 -10.40
CA MET A 54 -0.62 -3.72 -10.74
C MET A 54 -0.43 -3.33 -12.20
N ASP A 55 -1.18 -3.98 -13.09
CA ASP A 55 -1.11 -3.82 -14.55
C ASP A 55 -1.94 -2.63 -15.06
N LYS A 56 -2.83 -2.08 -14.24
CA LYS A 56 -3.74 -0.99 -14.62
C LYS A 56 -3.04 0.37 -14.58
N ALA A 57 -3.05 1.06 -15.72
CA ALA A 57 -2.80 2.50 -15.78
C ALA A 57 -4.10 3.29 -15.58
N TYR A 58 -4.15 4.16 -14.58
CA TYR A 58 -5.34 4.97 -14.27
C TYR A 58 -4.97 6.30 -13.62
N ALA A 59 -5.90 7.25 -13.64
CA ALA A 59 -5.88 8.44 -12.81
C ALA A 59 -7.24 8.56 -12.12
N ALA A 60 -7.25 8.58 -10.79
CA ALA A 60 -8.48 8.58 -10.00
C ALA A 60 -8.42 9.60 -8.85
N LEU A 61 -9.56 10.27 -8.65
CA LEU A 61 -9.82 11.16 -7.53
C LEU A 61 -10.51 10.38 -6.41
N TYR A 62 -10.02 10.57 -5.21
CA TYR A 62 -10.52 9.97 -3.98
C TYR A 62 -10.84 11.04 -2.95
N THR A 63 -11.75 10.68 -2.05
CA THR A 63 -11.93 11.34 -0.76
C THR A 63 -11.33 10.46 0.33
N LEU A 64 -10.55 11.07 1.22
CA LEU A 64 -9.99 10.45 2.42
C LEU A 64 -10.64 11.08 3.66
N ASP A 65 -11.35 10.27 4.43
CA ASP A 65 -11.91 10.64 5.73
C ASP A 65 -11.11 9.97 6.84
N GLN A 66 -10.38 10.77 7.61
CA GLN A 66 -9.53 10.31 8.73
C GLN A 66 -10.24 10.46 10.08
N GLY A 67 -11.55 10.75 10.09
CA GLY A 67 -12.29 11.15 11.28
C GLY A 67 -12.12 12.64 11.60
N GLY A 68 -12.90 13.14 12.56
CA GLY A 68 -12.83 14.54 12.99
C GLY A 68 -13.41 15.56 12.00
N GLY A 69 -14.15 15.11 10.99
CA GLY A 69 -14.94 15.95 10.08
C GLY A 69 -14.13 16.62 8.95
N LYS A 70 -12.84 16.32 8.80
CA LYS A 70 -12.00 16.86 7.72
C LYS A 70 -11.80 15.80 6.63
N VAL A 71 -12.53 15.93 5.54
CA VAL A 71 -12.32 15.13 4.33
C VAL A 71 -11.28 15.80 3.44
N ARG A 72 -10.31 15.03 2.97
CA ARG A 72 -9.25 15.49 2.07
C ARG A 72 -9.39 14.85 0.70
N ASN A 73 -8.95 15.55 -0.32
CA ASN A 73 -8.83 14.98 -1.66
C ASN A 73 -7.49 14.27 -1.81
N VAL A 74 -7.52 13.09 -2.41
CA VAL A 74 -6.34 12.33 -2.81
C VAL A 74 -6.46 12.03 -4.29
N VAL A 75 -5.43 12.32 -5.09
CA VAL A 75 -5.40 11.95 -6.51
C VAL A 75 -4.29 10.92 -6.70
N ALA A 76 -4.65 9.72 -7.12
CA ALA A 76 -3.69 8.68 -7.48
C ALA A 76 -3.60 8.59 -9.00
N THR A 77 -2.38 8.66 -9.53
CA THR A 77 -2.07 8.46 -10.94
C THR A 77 -1.06 7.33 -11.07
N VAL A 78 -1.34 6.35 -11.90
CA VAL A 78 -0.49 5.21 -12.19
C VAL A 78 -0.25 5.16 -13.70
N GLY A 79 1.03 5.17 -14.08
CA GLY A 79 1.48 5.04 -15.46
C GLY A 79 1.55 3.57 -15.90
N ALA A 80 1.44 3.34 -17.20
CA ALA A 80 1.56 2.01 -17.80
C ALA A 80 2.96 1.38 -17.61
N ASP A 81 3.99 2.20 -17.39
CA ASP A 81 5.35 1.78 -17.10
C ASP A 81 5.63 1.54 -15.60
N GLY A 82 4.59 1.58 -14.75
CA GLY A 82 4.69 1.38 -13.30
C GLY A 82 5.11 2.63 -12.51
N THR A 83 5.36 3.76 -13.17
CA THR A 83 5.51 5.05 -12.50
C THR A 83 4.21 5.46 -11.83
N TRP A 84 4.29 6.22 -10.73
CA TRP A 84 3.10 6.61 -10.00
C TRP A 84 3.25 7.96 -9.31
N LYS A 85 2.12 8.60 -9.06
CA LYS A 85 2.00 9.85 -8.32
C LYS A 85 0.79 9.80 -7.39
N VAL A 86 0.95 10.28 -6.17
CA VAL A 86 -0.14 10.46 -5.21
C VAL A 86 -0.10 11.89 -4.69
N ASP A 87 -1.11 12.67 -5.04
CA ASP A 87 -1.31 14.03 -4.56
C ASP A 87 -2.27 14.01 -3.36
N VAL A 88 -1.92 14.68 -2.26
CA VAL A 88 -2.72 14.72 -1.03
C VAL A 88 -2.97 16.17 -0.62
N GLY A 89 -4.25 16.55 -0.59
CA GLY A 89 -4.70 17.86 -0.12
C GLY A 89 -4.43 18.08 1.37
N GLY A 90 -3.68 19.12 1.70
CA GLY A 90 -3.19 19.42 3.03
C GLY A 90 -2.33 18.31 3.62
N GLY A 91 -1.64 17.51 2.80
CA GLY A 91 -0.84 16.38 3.27
C GLY A 91 0.45 16.78 3.99
N ALA A 92 0.88 18.05 3.94
CA ALA A 92 2.10 18.54 4.56
C ALA A 92 1.85 19.71 5.53
N LEU A 93 2.86 20.02 6.33
CA LEU A 93 2.91 21.15 7.26
C LEU A 93 1.68 21.18 8.19
N GLY A 94 1.30 20.03 8.73
CA GLY A 94 0.18 19.90 9.67
C GLY A 94 -1.19 20.18 9.06
N GLY A 95 -1.37 20.02 7.75
CA GLY A 95 -2.65 20.27 7.09
C GLY A 95 -2.71 21.49 6.19
N THR A 96 -1.63 22.27 6.10
CA THR A 96 -1.65 23.61 5.49
C THR A 96 -1.04 23.66 4.08
N ALA A 97 -0.36 22.60 3.66
CA ALA A 97 0.25 22.51 2.34
C ALA A 97 -0.15 21.22 1.62
N ASP A 98 -0.37 21.35 0.31
CA ASP A 98 -0.62 20.23 -0.57
C ASP A 98 0.72 19.62 -1.01
N VAL A 99 0.79 18.30 -1.03
CA VAL A 99 2.03 17.57 -1.31
C VAL A 99 1.76 16.40 -2.23
N SER A 100 2.75 16.08 -3.06
CA SER A 100 2.73 14.94 -3.96
C SER A 100 3.93 14.03 -3.70
N LEU A 101 3.68 12.72 -3.63
CA LEU A 101 4.73 11.71 -3.74
C LEU A 101 4.73 11.15 -5.15
N VAL A 102 5.88 11.21 -5.82
CA VAL A 102 6.05 10.75 -7.19
C VAL A 102 7.17 9.73 -7.25
N SER A 103 6.92 8.56 -7.82
CA SER A 103 7.93 7.55 -8.11
C SER A 103 8.09 7.41 -9.61
N ILE A 104 9.30 7.70 -10.08
CA ILE A 104 9.73 7.52 -11.46
C ILE A 104 10.98 6.64 -11.51
N SER A 105 11.47 6.35 -12.71
CA SER A 105 12.63 5.48 -12.94
C SER A 105 13.92 5.94 -12.22
N THR A 106 14.02 7.23 -11.85
CA THR A 106 15.20 7.81 -11.19
C THR A 106 15.11 7.86 -9.66
N GLY A 107 13.92 7.62 -9.09
CA GLY A 107 13.72 7.69 -7.64
C GLY A 107 12.32 8.09 -7.22
N VAL A 108 12.18 8.29 -5.91
CA VAL A 108 10.99 8.82 -5.27
C VAL A 108 11.24 10.27 -4.88
N TYR A 109 10.27 11.13 -5.18
CA TYR A 109 10.33 12.58 -5.00
C TYR A 109 9.13 13.05 -4.20
N GLN A 110 9.36 14.05 -3.36
CA GLN A 110 8.30 14.83 -2.74
C GLN A 110 8.19 16.16 -3.48
N CYS A 111 7.00 16.52 -3.93
CA CYS A 111 6.77 17.75 -4.67
C CYS A 111 5.74 18.63 -3.99
N THR A 112 5.97 19.94 -4.04
CA THR A 112 4.92 20.91 -3.82
C THR A 112 3.96 20.90 -5.00
N ILE A 113 2.67 21.06 -4.77
CA ILE A 113 1.67 21.15 -5.84
C ILE A 113 0.87 22.42 -5.69
N SER A 114 0.57 23.03 -6.83
CA SER A 114 -0.30 24.19 -6.89
C SER A 114 -1.73 23.77 -6.64
N SER A 115 -2.47 24.56 -5.87
CA SER A 115 -3.92 24.39 -5.71
C SER A 115 -4.68 25.67 -5.99
N ALA A 116 -5.99 25.55 -6.15
CA ALA A 116 -6.84 26.71 -6.45
C ALA A 116 -6.78 27.76 -5.33
N THR A 117 -6.52 27.33 -4.09
CA THR A 117 -6.43 28.18 -2.90
C THR A 117 -5.01 28.63 -2.60
N ASN A 118 -3.98 27.98 -3.16
CA ASN A 118 -2.58 28.37 -3.00
C ASN A 118 -1.79 28.14 -4.31
N PRO A 119 -1.83 29.11 -5.24
CA PRO A 119 -1.09 29.01 -6.48
C PRO A 119 0.41 29.17 -6.24
N ILE A 120 1.19 28.15 -6.58
CA ILE A 120 2.64 28.14 -6.43
C ILE A 120 3.31 27.56 -7.67
N THR A 121 4.60 27.84 -7.85
CA THR A 121 5.42 27.09 -8.81
C THR A 121 5.81 25.75 -8.17
N PRO A 122 5.43 24.60 -8.74
CA PRO A 122 5.80 23.29 -8.19
C PRO A 122 7.31 23.09 -8.19
N THR A 123 7.82 22.51 -7.11
CA THR A 123 9.22 22.09 -6.97
C THR A 123 9.26 20.70 -6.35
N CYS A 124 10.30 19.93 -6.66
CA CYS A 124 10.44 18.56 -6.20
C CYS A 124 11.79 18.35 -5.50
N VAL A 125 11.77 17.60 -4.41
CA VAL A 125 12.96 17.16 -3.68
C VAL A 125 13.04 15.64 -3.76
N LYS A 126 14.23 15.10 -4.05
CA LYS A 126 14.46 13.66 -4.08
C LYS A 126 14.47 13.11 -2.64
N LEU A 127 13.62 12.12 -2.37
CA LEU A 127 13.55 11.43 -1.08
C LEU A 127 14.37 10.14 -1.06
N ALA A 128 14.33 9.38 -2.15
CA ALA A 128 14.93 8.06 -2.23
C ALA A 128 15.34 7.69 -3.66
N ASP A 129 16.28 6.77 -3.80
CA ASP A 129 16.62 6.17 -5.09
C ASP A 129 15.50 5.23 -5.59
N ALA A 130 15.56 4.88 -6.87
CA ALA A 130 14.56 4.01 -7.48
C ALA A 130 14.45 2.67 -6.74
N GLY A 131 13.22 2.24 -6.46
CA GLY A 131 12.93 1.01 -5.72
C GLY A 131 13.27 1.06 -4.22
N LYS A 132 13.76 2.18 -3.69
CA LYS A 132 13.93 2.38 -2.26
C LYS A 132 12.65 2.91 -1.62
N ARG A 133 12.47 2.60 -0.34
CA ARG A 133 11.30 3.05 0.42
C ARG A 133 11.40 4.54 0.73
N VAL A 134 10.24 5.18 0.82
CA VAL A 134 10.11 6.54 1.32
C VAL A 134 10.56 6.53 2.80
N PRO A 135 11.40 7.48 3.25
CA PRO A 135 11.71 7.64 4.67
C PRO A 135 10.43 7.83 5.49
N LYS A 136 10.38 7.26 6.69
CA LYS A 136 9.15 7.17 7.50
C LYS A 136 8.57 8.56 7.82
N GLU A 137 9.44 9.53 8.04
CA GLU A 137 9.13 10.94 8.32
C GLU A 137 8.41 11.66 7.16
N TYR A 138 8.44 11.10 5.94
CA TYR A 138 7.81 11.67 4.74
C TYR A 138 6.79 10.71 4.09
N ASP A 139 6.45 9.63 4.77
CA ASP A 139 5.52 8.61 4.29
C ASP A 139 4.06 9.10 4.50
N LEU A 140 3.32 9.31 3.40
CA LEU A 140 1.93 9.76 3.44
C LEU A 140 0.92 8.66 3.81
N GLU A 141 1.38 7.43 4.04
CA GLU A 141 0.65 6.17 4.27
C GLU A 141 -0.29 5.75 3.13
N VAL A 142 -1.09 6.68 2.60
CA VAL A 142 -2.09 6.45 1.55
C VAL A 142 -1.48 5.94 0.23
N GLN A 143 -0.23 6.30 -0.09
CA GLN A 143 0.44 5.78 -1.28
C GLN A 143 0.70 4.26 -1.22
N ARG A 144 0.75 3.68 -0.02
CA ARG A 144 0.98 2.24 0.17
C ARG A 144 -0.17 1.41 -0.41
N LEU A 145 -1.41 1.93 -0.33
CA LEU A 145 -2.61 1.30 -0.89
C LEU A 145 -2.49 1.04 -2.39
N PHE A 146 -1.94 2.00 -3.11
CA PHE A 146 -1.98 1.97 -4.57
C PHE A 146 -0.89 1.09 -5.18
N ARG A 147 0.27 0.98 -4.54
CA ARG A 147 1.43 0.29 -5.13
C ARG A 147 2.12 -0.70 -4.20
N GLN A 148 2.35 -0.33 -2.95
CA GLN A 148 3.22 -1.11 -2.05
C GLN A 148 2.54 -2.39 -1.55
N TRP A 149 1.25 -2.34 -1.21
CA TRP A 149 0.56 -3.49 -0.63
C TRP A 149 0.06 -4.49 -1.67
N LEU A 150 -0.06 -4.08 -2.93
CA LEU A 150 -0.48 -4.98 -4.01
C LEU A 150 0.40 -6.23 -4.09
N SER A 151 1.74 -6.08 -3.93
CA SER A 151 2.67 -7.22 -3.99
C SER A 151 2.47 -8.20 -2.85
N VAL A 152 2.03 -7.71 -1.68
CA VAL A 152 1.72 -8.57 -0.53
C VAL A 152 0.44 -9.35 -0.79
N PHE A 153 -0.59 -8.73 -1.38
CA PHE A 153 -1.84 -9.42 -1.72
C PHE A 153 -1.66 -10.53 -2.75
N THR A 154 -0.69 -10.38 -3.66
CA THR A 154 -0.33 -11.44 -4.62
C THR A 154 0.58 -12.52 -4.05
N ASP A 155 1.22 -12.27 -2.91
CA ASP A 155 2.13 -13.23 -2.30
C ASP A 155 1.37 -14.32 -1.52
N ARG A 156 1.51 -15.56 -2.00
CA ARG A 156 0.90 -16.74 -1.37
C ARG A 156 1.49 -17.06 0.00
N GLN A 157 2.70 -16.59 0.29
CA GLN A 157 3.38 -16.79 1.57
C GLN A 157 3.12 -15.66 2.57
N ALA A 158 2.46 -14.57 2.15
CA ALA A 158 2.10 -13.50 3.07
C ALA A 158 1.21 -14.03 4.22
N ALA A 159 1.55 -13.62 5.44
CA ALA A 159 0.88 -14.04 6.67
C ALA A 159 -0.46 -13.32 6.92
N ILE A 160 -1.32 -13.28 5.90
CA ILE A 160 -2.63 -12.61 5.91
C ILE A 160 -3.79 -13.60 5.80
N ALA A 161 -4.87 -13.31 6.52
CA ALA A 161 -6.17 -13.95 6.36
C ALA A 161 -7.07 -13.03 5.54
N VAL A 162 -7.86 -13.61 4.61
CA VAL A 162 -8.72 -12.84 3.71
C VAL A 162 -10.11 -13.45 3.70
N THR A 163 -11.11 -12.60 3.87
CA THR A 163 -12.53 -12.98 3.79
C THR A 163 -13.26 -11.97 2.90
N GLU A 164 -14.14 -12.44 2.03
CA GLU A 164 -15.01 -11.55 1.26
C GLU A 164 -16.09 -10.96 2.18
N VAL A 165 -16.35 -9.67 2.03
CA VAL A 165 -17.29 -8.92 2.86
C VAL A 165 -18.22 -8.08 2.01
N GLN A 166 -19.35 -7.70 2.61
CA GLN A 166 -20.28 -6.78 1.96
C GLN A 166 -19.56 -5.46 1.58
N PRO A 167 -19.77 -4.95 0.36
CA PRO A 167 -19.15 -3.71 -0.05
C PRO A 167 -19.39 -2.52 0.88
N LEU A 168 -18.33 -1.73 1.07
CA LEU A 168 -18.42 -0.45 1.76
C LEU A 168 -19.39 0.49 1.04
N ALA A 169 -20.10 1.33 1.80
CA ALA A 169 -21.03 2.28 1.22
C ALA A 169 -20.34 3.22 0.21
N GLY A 170 -20.80 3.18 -1.04
CA GLY A 170 -20.25 3.94 -2.17
C GLY A 170 -19.09 3.26 -2.91
N ALA A 171 -18.63 2.09 -2.45
CA ALA A 171 -17.64 1.29 -3.17
C ALA A 171 -18.28 0.60 -4.39
N LYS A 172 -17.44 0.27 -5.38
CA LYS A 172 -17.83 -0.52 -6.56
C LYS A 172 -16.96 -1.76 -6.63
N GLY A 173 -17.54 -2.88 -7.08
CA GLY A 173 -16.84 -4.17 -7.15
C GLY A 173 -16.86 -4.93 -5.83
N ASP A 174 -15.85 -5.77 -5.64
CA ASP A 174 -15.79 -6.75 -4.55
C ASP A 174 -14.92 -6.22 -3.41
N CYS A 175 -15.28 -6.54 -2.17
CA CYS A 175 -14.56 -6.09 -0.99
C CYS A 175 -14.07 -7.25 -0.15
N PHE A 176 -12.86 -7.08 0.38
CA PHE A 176 -12.16 -8.11 1.12
C PHE A 176 -11.72 -7.54 2.46
N SER A 177 -12.07 -8.21 3.56
CA SER A 177 -11.45 -8.00 4.87
C SER A 177 -10.11 -8.72 4.89
N VAL A 178 -9.06 -7.98 5.23
CA VAL A 178 -7.70 -8.50 5.41
C VAL A 178 -7.35 -8.36 6.87
N ASP A 179 -7.03 -9.49 7.49
CA ASP A 179 -6.66 -9.61 8.90
C ASP A 179 -5.26 -10.22 9.02
N SER A 180 -4.61 -9.94 10.15
CA SER A 180 -3.34 -10.59 10.48
C SER A 180 -3.58 -12.03 10.92
N THR A 181 -2.64 -12.91 10.57
CA THR A 181 -2.60 -14.26 11.15
C THR A 181 -1.77 -14.22 12.43
N ALA A 182 -2.16 -15.01 13.44
CA ALA A 182 -1.52 -15.02 14.77
C ALA A 182 -0.01 -15.36 14.77
N ALA A 183 0.58 -15.70 13.62
CA ALA A 183 1.99 -15.97 13.43
C ALA A 183 2.83 -14.75 13.01
N SER A 184 2.23 -13.58 12.74
CA SER A 184 2.95 -12.40 12.25
C SER A 184 3.46 -11.53 13.40
N LEU A 185 4.78 -11.25 13.42
CA LEU A 185 5.40 -10.32 14.37
C LEU A 185 5.25 -8.84 13.96
N ALA A 186 4.96 -8.60 12.68
CA ALA A 186 4.60 -7.30 12.12
C ALA A 186 3.66 -7.52 10.94
N ASP A 187 2.61 -6.71 10.83
CA ASP A 187 1.65 -6.85 9.75
C ASP A 187 2.25 -6.30 8.44
N PRO A 188 2.26 -7.09 7.35
CA PRO A 188 2.87 -6.67 6.10
C PRO A 188 2.04 -5.61 5.35
N VAL A 189 0.77 -5.46 5.74
CA VAL A 189 -0.23 -4.51 5.24
C VAL A 189 -1.08 -4.06 6.42
N ASP A 190 -1.77 -2.92 6.29
CA ASP A 190 -2.72 -2.53 7.33
C ASP A 190 -3.93 -3.49 7.33
N ILE A 191 -4.37 -3.87 8.52
CA ILE A 191 -5.62 -4.61 8.71
C ILE A 191 -6.78 -3.70 8.30
N GLY A 192 -7.73 -4.25 7.55
CA GLY A 192 -8.87 -3.47 7.09
C GLY A 192 -9.64 -4.07 5.93
N ILE A 193 -10.51 -3.25 5.33
CA ILE A 193 -11.34 -3.63 4.19
C ILE A 193 -10.82 -2.94 2.94
N TYR A 194 -10.62 -3.73 1.88
CA TYR A 194 -10.14 -3.27 0.59
C TYR A 194 -11.15 -3.63 -0.49
N CYS A 195 -11.60 -2.64 -1.24
CA CYS A 195 -12.59 -2.80 -2.30
C CYS A 195 -11.96 -2.50 -3.65
N TYR A 196 -12.06 -3.44 -4.58
CA TYR A 196 -11.51 -3.31 -5.93
C TYR A 196 -12.60 -3.49 -6.97
N SER A 197 -12.56 -2.67 -8.01
CA SER A 197 -13.31 -2.91 -9.23
C SER A 197 -12.77 -4.16 -9.94
N THR A 198 -13.52 -4.64 -10.93
CA THR A 198 -13.15 -5.86 -11.65
C THR A 198 -11.85 -5.72 -12.44
N ASP A 199 -11.53 -4.49 -12.86
CA ASP A 199 -10.31 -4.12 -13.58
C ASP A 199 -9.17 -3.66 -12.66
N GLY A 200 -9.31 -3.82 -11.34
CA GLY A 200 -8.22 -3.66 -10.38
C GLY A 200 -8.06 -2.25 -9.80
N VAL A 201 -8.95 -1.31 -10.10
CA VAL A 201 -8.89 0.02 -9.45
C VAL A 201 -9.42 -0.10 -8.03
N LEU A 202 -8.65 0.44 -7.07
CA LEU A 202 -9.11 0.55 -5.69
C LEU A 202 -10.30 1.51 -5.66
N THR A 203 -11.48 1.05 -5.26
CA THR A 203 -12.70 1.87 -5.22
C THR A 203 -13.02 2.36 -3.82
N ALA A 204 -12.63 1.61 -2.80
CA ALA A 204 -12.64 2.06 -1.43
C ALA A 204 -11.64 1.28 -0.58
N ALA A 205 -11.18 1.89 0.51
CA ALA A 205 -10.46 1.20 1.56
C ALA A 205 -10.88 1.75 2.92
N ARG A 206 -10.96 0.89 3.94
CA ARG A 206 -11.05 1.28 5.34
C ARG A 206 -9.89 0.62 6.07
N VAL A 207 -8.92 1.43 6.48
CA VAL A 207 -7.66 1.01 7.10
C VAL A 207 -7.32 1.92 8.27
N GLY A 208 -6.20 1.68 8.96
CA GLY A 208 -5.85 2.38 10.20
C GLY A 208 -5.84 3.90 10.12
N PHE A 209 -5.46 4.47 8.97
CA PHE A 209 -5.40 5.92 8.76
C PHE A 209 -6.69 6.56 8.22
N GLY A 210 -7.75 5.78 7.96
CA GLY A 210 -9.05 6.32 7.57
C GLY A 210 -9.81 5.51 6.51
N VAL A 211 -10.84 6.15 5.95
CA VAL A 211 -11.67 5.63 4.87
C VAL A 211 -11.39 6.39 3.58
N LEU A 212 -10.83 5.70 2.60
CA LEU A 212 -10.61 6.20 1.25
C LEU A 212 -11.77 5.74 0.34
N LYS A 213 -12.32 6.63 -0.50
CA LYS A 213 -13.37 6.29 -1.48
C LYS A 213 -13.15 6.98 -2.81
N VAL A 214 -13.31 6.23 -3.90
CA VAL A 214 -13.21 6.77 -5.26
C VAL A 214 -14.39 7.69 -5.56
N VAL A 215 -14.09 8.82 -6.19
CA VAL A 215 -15.07 9.80 -6.67
C VAL A 215 -15.19 9.70 -8.19
N SER A 216 -14.05 9.70 -8.87
CA SER A 216 -13.98 9.58 -10.32
C SER A 216 -12.68 8.89 -10.75
N GLU A 217 -12.71 8.31 -11.95
CA GLU A 217 -11.59 7.61 -12.57
C GLU A 217 -11.51 7.99 -14.05
N SER A 218 -10.30 8.00 -14.59
CA SER A 218 -9.98 8.14 -16.00
C SER A 218 -8.78 7.27 -16.37
N THR A 219 -8.54 7.10 -17.67
CA THR A 219 -7.36 6.39 -18.17
C THR A 219 -6.07 7.07 -17.72
N GLY A 220 -5.11 6.27 -17.27
CA GLY A 220 -3.80 6.76 -16.82
C GLY A 220 -2.88 7.13 -17.98
N PRO A 221 -1.82 7.90 -17.71
CA PRO A 221 -0.81 8.21 -18.71
C PRO A 221 0.05 6.98 -19.03
N ALA A 222 0.86 7.06 -20.09
CA ALA A 222 1.91 6.07 -20.33
C ALA A 222 2.98 6.12 -19.23
N THR A 223 3.40 7.34 -18.87
CA THR A 223 4.41 7.63 -17.85
C THR A 223 4.01 8.85 -17.05
N VAL A 224 4.16 8.78 -15.74
CA VAL A 224 3.96 9.90 -14.82
C VAL A 224 5.16 10.85 -14.87
N GLN A 225 4.89 12.16 -14.92
CA GLN A 225 5.91 13.21 -14.91
C GLN A 225 5.95 13.91 -13.56
N LEU A 226 7.13 14.44 -13.22
CA LEU A 226 7.26 15.33 -12.07
C LEU A 226 6.48 16.62 -12.33
N PRO A 227 5.69 17.12 -11.36
CA PRO A 227 4.92 18.35 -11.52
C PRO A 227 5.80 19.61 -11.56
N GLY A 228 7.07 19.52 -11.13
CA GLY A 228 7.98 20.65 -11.02
C GLY A 228 9.44 20.26 -11.16
N ALA A 229 10.31 21.27 -11.19
CA ALA A 229 11.75 21.09 -11.29
C ALA A 229 12.31 20.47 -10.00
N VAL A 230 13.32 19.60 -10.15
CA VAL A 230 14.04 19.04 -9.01
C VAL A 230 15.00 20.09 -8.46
N VAL A 231 14.88 20.38 -7.17
CA VAL A 231 15.71 21.36 -6.46
C VAL A 231 16.46 20.68 -5.31
N ALA A 232 17.61 21.24 -4.94
CA ALA A 232 18.28 20.87 -3.71
C ALA A 232 17.58 21.53 -2.51
N GLY A 233 17.36 20.79 -1.44
CA GLY A 233 16.75 21.31 -0.22
C GLY A 233 16.14 20.20 0.63
N PRO A 234 15.71 20.51 1.86
CA PRO A 234 14.96 19.57 2.67
C PRO A 234 13.54 19.39 2.08
N PRO A 235 12.98 18.18 2.11
CA PRO A 235 11.57 17.96 1.82
C PRO A 235 10.70 18.61 2.91
N MET A 236 9.43 18.86 2.58
CA MET A 236 8.41 19.33 3.52
C MET A 236 8.13 18.26 4.58
N SER A 237 8.09 18.70 5.84
CA SER A 237 7.60 17.87 6.94
C SER A 237 6.09 17.66 6.83
N LEU A 238 5.63 16.50 7.31
CA LEU A 238 4.20 16.23 7.50
C LEU A 238 3.65 16.93 8.76
N ASP A 239 4.52 17.19 9.74
CA ASP A 239 4.16 17.84 10.99
C ASP A 239 3.86 19.32 10.83
N ALA A 240 3.03 19.86 11.72
CA ALA A 240 2.80 21.30 11.80
C ALA A 240 4.11 22.02 12.15
N PRO A 241 4.43 23.15 11.50
CA PRO A 241 5.51 24.01 11.95
C PRO A 241 5.30 24.42 13.42
N PRO A 242 6.38 24.57 14.21
CA PRO A 242 6.26 25.05 15.58
C PRO A 242 5.63 26.46 15.59
N PRO A 243 4.83 26.81 16.62
CA PRO A 243 4.26 28.14 16.73
C PRO A 243 5.35 29.19 16.71
N VAL A 244 5.21 30.22 15.86
CA VAL A 244 6.08 31.39 15.89
C VAL A 244 5.84 32.16 17.19
N THR A 245 6.75 32.04 18.16
CA THR A 245 6.77 32.92 19.34
C THR A 245 7.13 34.32 18.86
N GLN A 246 6.14 35.20 18.74
CA GLN A 246 6.42 36.61 18.44
C GLN A 246 7.17 37.23 19.63
N PRO A 247 8.26 38.00 19.40
CA PRO A 247 8.88 38.77 20.46
C PRO A 247 7.84 39.76 21.00
N VAL A 248 7.48 39.62 22.28
CA VAL A 248 6.69 40.64 22.97
C VAL A 248 7.56 41.88 23.10
N THR A 249 7.27 42.90 22.27
CA THR A 249 7.87 44.21 22.41
C THR A 249 7.45 44.77 23.78
N PRO A 250 8.39 45.05 24.70
CA PRO A 250 8.02 45.63 26.00
C PRO A 250 7.38 47.01 25.78
N PRO A 251 6.37 47.39 26.59
CA PRO A 251 5.75 48.70 26.47
C PRO A 251 6.82 49.78 26.70
N SER A 252 7.00 50.65 25.70
CA SER A 252 7.85 51.82 25.79
C SER A 252 7.33 52.71 26.93
N LEU A 253 8.13 52.87 27.97
CA LEU A 253 7.87 53.86 29.02
C LEU A 253 7.89 55.24 28.37
N ALA A 254 6.72 55.87 28.25
CA ALA A 254 6.63 57.28 27.91
C ALA A 254 7.23 58.11 29.06
N PRO A 255 8.12 59.09 28.80
CA PRO A 255 8.60 59.97 29.84
C PRO A 255 7.46 60.87 30.33
N SER A 256 7.19 60.85 31.63
CA SER A 256 6.29 61.81 32.28
C SER A 256 6.94 63.20 32.27
N ALA A 257 6.17 64.21 31.84
CA ALA A 257 6.51 65.62 31.89
C ALA A 257 6.31 66.21 33.31
#